data_AF-A0A933AD07-F1
#
_entry.id   AF-A0A933AD07-F1
#
_cell.length_a   1.000
_cell.length_b   1.000
_cell.length_c   1.000
_cell.angle_alpha   90.00
_cell.angle_beta   90.00
_cell.angle_gamma   90.00
#
_symmetry.space_group_name_H-M   'P 1'
#
loop_
_entity.id
_entity.type
_entity.pdbx_description
1 polymer ?
#
loop_
_entity_poly.entity_id
_entity_poly.type
_entity_poly.pdbx_seq_one_letter_code
_entity_poly.pdbx_strand_id
1 'polypeptide(L)'
;MATSLQDMMTVREAARECRRTAETVRRWIWEGKLPAQKLGNQLFVRRADVMRMTASAKRSDKQTQMALVAEIKALRERIRRRVGTFDILEALDRSREAHP
;
A
#
# COMPACT_ATOMS: atom_id res chain seq x y z
N MET A 1 4.39 1.02 -32.32
CA MET A 1 4.49 0.15 -31.12
C MET A 1 3.34 -0.85 -31.20
N ALA A 2 3.63 -2.06 -31.68
CA ALA A 2 2.62 -3.07 -31.98
C ALA A 2 1.84 -3.44 -30.70
N THR A 3 0.53 -3.21 -30.73
CA THR A 3 -0.38 -3.58 -29.64
C THR A 3 -0.75 -5.03 -29.89
N SER A 4 -0.06 -5.97 -29.26
CA SER A 4 -0.35 -7.40 -29.41
C SER A 4 -1.72 -7.70 -28.80
N LEU A 5 -2.56 -8.46 -29.50
CA LEU A 5 -3.82 -8.99 -28.96
C LEU A 5 -3.59 -9.84 -27.69
N GLN A 6 -2.35 -10.31 -27.47
CA GLN A 6 -1.93 -11.07 -26.28
C GLN A 6 -1.93 -10.24 -24.98
N ASP A 7 -2.00 -8.91 -25.06
CA ASP A 7 -2.00 -8.02 -23.89
C ASP A 7 -3.39 -7.62 -23.41
N MET A 8 -4.44 -8.02 -24.13
CA MET A 8 -5.82 -7.78 -23.74
C MET A 8 -6.29 -8.88 -22.79
N MET A 9 -6.69 -8.48 -21.59
CA MET A 9 -7.20 -9.38 -20.58
C MET A 9 -8.63 -9.01 -20.23
N THR A 10 -9.44 -10.01 -19.92
CA THR A 10 -10.79 -9.80 -19.39
C THR A 10 -10.72 -9.17 -18.00
N VAL A 11 -11.81 -8.54 -17.57
CA VAL A 11 -11.94 -8.00 -16.20
C VAL A 11 -11.59 -9.05 -15.12
N ARG A 12 -11.95 -10.32 -15.36
CA ARG A 12 -11.70 -11.41 -14.40
C ARG A 12 -10.22 -11.78 -14.33
N GLU A 13 -9.53 -11.81 -15.46
CA GLU A 13 -8.08 -12.04 -15.53
C GLU A 13 -7.30 -10.88 -14.91
N ALA A 14 -7.70 -9.65 -15.22
CA ALA A 14 -7.14 -8.47 -14.60
C ALA A 14 -7.27 -8.51 -13.07
N ALA A 15 -8.43 -8.92 -12.55
CA ALA A 15 -8.67 -9.09 -11.12
C ALA A 15 -7.72 -10.10 -10.47
N ARG A 16 -7.51 -11.26 -11.12
CA ARG A 16 -6.56 -12.29 -10.66
C ARG A 16 -5.12 -11.77 -10.67
N GLU A 17 -4.71 -11.12 -11.76
CA GLU A 17 -3.37 -10.56 -11.93
C GLU A 17 -3.05 -9.52 -10.85
N CYS A 18 -3.98 -8.60 -10.58
CA CYS A 18 -3.78 -7.54 -9.59
C CYS A 18 -4.09 -7.98 -8.15
N ARG A 19 -4.52 -9.22 -7.92
CA ARG A 19 -5.02 -9.72 -6.62
C ARG A 19 -6.06 -8.78 -6.00
N ARG A 20 -7.03 -8.37 -6.80
CA ARG A 20 -8.21 -7.58 -6.38
C ARG A 20 -9.49 -8.27 -6.84
N THR A 21 -10.63 -7.78 -6.37
CA THR A 21 -11.92 -8.31 -6.81
C THR A 21 -12.27 -7.78 -8.20
N ALA A 22 -13.06 -8.55 -8.95
CA ALA A 22 -13.57 -8.11 -10.25
C ALA A 22 -14.39 -6.81 -10.14
N GLU A 23 -15.08 -6.61 -9.01
CA GLU A 23 -15.84 -5.39 -8.74
C GLU A 23 -14.93 -4.16 -8.60
N THR A 24 -13.76 -4.30 -7.95
CA THR A 24 -12.77 -3.22 -7.91
C THR A 24 -12.30 -2.83 -9.32
N VAL A 25 -12.06 -3.83 -10.18
CA VAL A 25 -11.66 -3.57 -11.57
C VAL A 25 -12.78 -2.89 -12.36
N ARG A 26 -14.04 -3.32 -12.22
CA ARG A 26 -15.20 -2.64 -12.85
C ARG A 26 -15.34 -1.21 -12.39
N ARG A 27 -15.22 -0.97 -11.08
CA ARG A 27 -15.25 0.38 -10.50
C ARG A 27 -14.16 1.26 -11.12
N TRP A 28 -12.93 0.77 -11.27
CA TRP A 28 -11.86 1.53 -11.93
C TRP A 28 -12.17 1.88 -13.39
N ILE A 29 -12.86 0.99 -14.11
CA ILE A 29 -13.29 1.24 -15.49
C ILE A 29 -14.37 2.33 -15.51
N TRP A 30 -15.37 2.26 -14.63
CA TRP A 30 -16.44 3.25 -14.56
C TRP A 30 -15.96 4.62 -14.09
N GLU A 31 -15.01 4.66 -13.16
CA GLU A 31 -14.35 5.88 -12.70
C GLU A 31 -13.39 6.47 -13.75
N GLY A 32 -13.19 5.80 -14.90
CA GLY A 32 -12.28 6.23 -15.97
C GLY A 32 -10.79 6.09 -15.63
N LYS A 33 -10.45 5.41 -14.52
CA LYS A 33 -9.06 5.19 -14.08
C LYS A 33 -8.35 4.09 -14.84
N LEU A 34 -9.11 3.17 -15.44
CA LEU A 34 -8.58 2.06 -16.23
C LEU A 34 -9.23 2.05 -17.62
N PRO A 35 -8.47 2.29 -18.70
CA PRO A 35 -9.02 2.21 -20.05
C PRO A 35 -9.45 0.78 -20.37
N ALA A 36 -10.72 0.63 -20.74
CA ALA A 36 -11.30 -0.63 -21.18
C ALA A 36 -11.84 -0.50 -22.61
N GLN A 37 -11.73 -1.58 -23.36
CA GLN A 37 -12.31 -1.74 -24.69
C GLN A 37 -13.46 -2.75 -24.62
N LYS A 38 -14.62 -2.37 -25.12
CA LYS A 38 -15.77 -3.29 -25.25
C LYS A 38 -15.61 -4.10 -26.53
N LEU A 39 -15.55 -5.42 -26.39
CA LEU A 39 -15.52 -6.36 -27.51
C LEU A 39 -16.71 -7.31 -27.36
N GLY A 40 -17.73 -7.12 -28.21
CA GLY A 40 -19.02 -7.79 -28.06
C GLY A 40 -19.70 -7.44 -26.73
N ASN A 41 -19.95 -8.46 -25.90
CA ASN A 41 -20.56 -8.29 -24.57
C ASN A 41 -19.53 -8.26 -23.41
N GLN A 42 -18.23 -8.30 -23.71
CA GLN A 42 -17.18 -8.34 -22.69
C GLN A 42 -16.32 -7.08 -22.71
N LEU A 43 -15.82 -6.72 -21.52
CA LEU A 43 -14.85 -5.63 -21.34
C LEU A 43 -13.44 -6.23 -21.24
N PHE A 44 -12.55 -5.70 -22.07
CA PHE A 44 -11.13 -6.04 -22.10
C PHE A 44 -10.31 -4.84 -21.63
N VAL A 45 -9.25 -5.10 -20.89
CA VAL A 45 -8.31 -4.09 -20.40
C VAL A 45 -6.90 -4.52 -20.77
N ARG A 46 -6.00 -3.54 -20.95
CA ARG A 46 -4.60 -3.85 -21.24
C ARG A 46 -3.88 -4.24 -19.97
N ARG A 47 -3.10 -5.33 -20.01
CA ARG A 47 -2.24 -5.76 -18.90
C ARG A 47 -1.34 -4.63 -18.38
N ALA A 48 -0.70 -3.90 -19.29
CA ALA A 48 0.22 -2.82 -18.95
C ALA A 48 -0.45 -1.69 -18.14
N ASP A 49 -1.71 -1.37 -18.43
CA ASP A 49 -2.44 -0.31 -17.73
C ASP A 49 -2.82 -0.75 -16.30
N VAL A 50 -3.22 -2.02 -16.14
CA VAL A 50 -3.48 -2.63 -14.82
C VAL A 50 -2.20 -2.65 -13.97
N MET A 51 -1.07 -3.06 -14.55
CA MET A 51 0.23 -3.07 -13.87
C MET A 51 0.66 -1.66 -13.45
N ARG A 52 0.52 -0.67 -14.34
CA ARG A 52 0.88 0.73 -14.04
C ARG A 52 0.07 1.29 -12.88
N MET A 53 -1.25 1.05 -12.88
CA MET A 53 -2.13 1.54 -11.82
C MET A 53 -1.80 0.90 -10.45
N THR A 54 -1.57 -0.41 -10.42
CA THR A 54 -1.23 -1.13 -9.18
C THR A 54 0.15 -0.76 -8.64
N ALA A 55 1.12 -0.53 -9.53
CA ALA A 55 2.46 -0.06 -9.15
C ALA A 55 2.42 1.36 -8.55
N SER A 56 1.55 2.24 -9.04
CA SER A 56 1.38 3.57 -8.47
C SER A 56 0.74 3.53 -7.08
N ALA A 57 -0.30 2.72 -6.89
CA ALA A 57 -0.95 2.56 -5.58
C ALA A 57 -0.02 1.97 -4.50
N LYS A 58 0.84 1.01 -4.87
CA LYS A 58 1.86 0.46 -3.95
C LYS A 58 2.92 1.48 -3.57
N ARG A 59 3.33 2.33 -4.50
CA ARG A 59 4.34 3.37 -4.25
C ARG A 59 3.84 4.43 -3.28
N SER A 60 2.60 4.89 -3.44
CA SER A 60 2.01 5.86 -2.50
C SER A 60 1.88 5.28 -1.09
N ASP A 61 1.41 4.04 -0.97
CA ASP A 61 1.24 3.36 0.32
C ASP A 61 2.60 3.20 1.04
N LYS A 62 3.62 2.74 0.33
CA LYS A 62 4.98 2.62 0.87
C LYS A 62 5.56 3.99 1.28
N GLN A 63 5.33 5.04 0.49
CA GLN A 63 5.79 6.39 0.81
C GLN A 63 5.13 6.92 2.09
N THR A 64 3.81 6.72 2.24
CA THR A 64 3.06 7.09 3.45
C THR A 64 3.56 6.32 4.67
N GLN A 65 3.77 5.01 4.53
CA GLN A 65 4.32 4.18 5.61
C GLN A 65 5.74 4.63 6.02
N MET A 66 6.60 4.97 5.05
CA MET A 66 7.94 5.49 5.32
C MET A 66 7.91 6.83 6.05
N ALA A 67 7.00 7.74 5.66
CA ALA A 67 6.82 9.03 6.32
C ALA A 67 6.38 8.84 7.78
N LEU A 68 5.41 7.96 8.05
CA LEU A 68 4.95 7.66 9.41
C LEU A 68 6.08 7.09 10.28
N VAL A 69 6.88 6.16 9.74
CA VAL A 69 8.02 5.58 10.48
C VAL A 69 9.07 6.64 10.79
N ALA A 70 9.34 7.56 9.87
CA ALA A 70 10.26 8.67 10.10
C ALA A 70 9.74 9.61 11.20
N GLU A 71 8.44 9.93 11.18
CA GLU A 71 7.79 10.75 12.20
C GLU A 71 7.84 10.09 13.58
N ILE A 72 7.53 8.79 13.68
CA ILE A 72 7.64 8.02 14.94
C ILE A 72 9.07 8.07 15.48
N LYS A 73 10.08 7.91 14.61
CA LYS A 73 11.49 8.00 15.02
C LYS A 73 11.84 9.40 15.54
N ALA A 74 11.41 10.45 14.84
CA ALA A 74 11.65 11.83 15.27
C ALA A 74 10.96 12.14 16.61
N LEU A 75 9.72 11.68 16.77
CA LEU A 75 8.96 11.80 18.01
C LEU A 75 9.66 11.10 19.16
N ARG A 76 10.09 9.86 18.95
CA ARG A 76 10.84 9.08 19.94
C ARG A 76 12.13 9.78 20.34
N GLU A 77 12.87 10.33 19.39
CA GLU A 77 14.11 11.07 19.66
C GLU A 77 13.86 12.34 20.47
N ARG A 78 12.77 13.06 20.16
CA ARG A 78 12.35 14.24 20.94
C ARG A 78 12.00 13.87 22.38
N ILE A 79 11.29 12.76 22.60
CA ILE A 79 10.96 12.26 23.94
C ILE A 79 12.25 11.88 24.68
N ARG A 80 13.16 11.15 24.03
CA ARG A 80 14.47 10.78 24.59
C ARG A 80 15.27 12.02 25.02
N ARG A 81 15.34 13.05 24.19
CA ARG A 81 16.07 14.29 24.56
C ARG A 81 15.46 15.00 25.76
N ARG A 82 14.13 14.95 25.91
CA ARG A 82 13.42 15.63 27.00
C ARG A 82 13.50 14.89 28.33
N VAL A 83 13.37 13.56 28.29
CA VAL A 83 13.23 12.72 29.49
C VAL A 83 14.51 11.92 29.81
N GLY A 84 15.48 11.91 28.89
CA GLY A 84 16.64 11.04 28.94
C GLY A 84 16.30 9.61 28.50
N THR A 85 17.24 8.69 28.73
CA THR A 85 16.99 7.26 28.59
C THR A 85 16.34 6.76 29.87
N PHE A 86 15.13 6.22 29.77
CA PHE A 86 14.47 5.57 30.88
C PHE A 86 14.77 4.08 30.81
N ASP A 87 15.66 3.59 31.68
CA ASP A 87 15.91 2.16 31.82
C ASP A 87 14.83 1.56 32.73
N ILE A 88 14.00 0.71 32.14
CA ILE A 88 12.87 0.08 32.83
C ILE A 88 13.38 -0.88 33.91
N LEU A 89 14.53 -1.54 33.69
CA LEU A 89 15.11 -2.46 34.66
C LEU A 89 15.59 -1.70 35.89
N GLU A 90 16.32 -0.60 35.67
CA GLU A 90 16.78 0.27 36.75
C GLU A 90 15.60 0.86 37.56
N ALA A 91 14.51 1.23 36.88
CA ALA A 91 13.30 1.73 37.53
C ALA A 91 12.56 0.65 38.33
N LEU A 92 12.52 -0.59 37.84
CA LEU A 92 11.90 -1.73 38.53
C LEU A 92 12.70 -2.16 39.76
N ASP A 93 14.03 -2.17 39.65
CA ASP A 93 14.90 -2.52 40.79
C ASP A 93 14.77 -1.48 41.91
N ARG A 94 14.78 -0.17 41.58
CA ARG A 94 14.47 0.89 42.53
C ARG A 94 13.09 0.74 43.18
N SER A 95 12.09 0.32 42.43
CA SER A 95 10.73 0.12 42.96
C SER A 95 10.64 -1.06 43.91
N ARG A 96 11.42 -2.13 43.69
CA ARG A 96 11.47 -3.30 44.57
C ARG A 96 12.22 -2.99 45.87
N GLU A 97 13.29 -2.22 45.79
CA GLU A 97 14.05 -1.79 46.98
C GLU A 97 13.25 -0.81 47.86
N ALA A 98 12.44 0.06 47.26
CA ALA A 98 11.62 1.03 48.00
C ALA A 98 10.38 0.41 48.68
N HIS A 99 9.95 -0.79 48.25
CA HIS A 99 8.77 -1.49 48.75
C HIS A 99 9.08 -2.98 48.99
N PRO A 100 9.74 -3.33 50.12
CA PRO A 100 10.05 -4.71 50.51
C PRO A 100 8.83 -5.52 50.99
#